data_AF-A0A257W3B0-F1
#
_entry.id   AF-A0A257W3B0-F1
#
_cell.length_a   1.000
_cell.length_b   1.000
_cell.length_c   1.000
_cell.angle_alpha   90.00
_cell.angle_beta   90.00
_cell.angle_gamma   90.00
#
_symmetry.space_group_name_H-M   'P 1'
#
loop_
_entity.id
_entity.type
_entity.pdbx_description
1 polymer ?
#
loop_
_entity_poly.entity_id
_entity_poly.type
_entity_poly.pdbx_seq_one_letter_code
_entity_poly.pdbx_strand_id
1 'polypeptide(L)'
;MSAGTWSNETAIGAQSRVKGEVSPAYVLLRAMGSLKITVTMFGLGILLLFFGTLAQDQQNLAEVKRLYFNAWLAVIPLDVLVPITIWPHANPVPGKFPFPGGATIGLIM
;
A
#
# COMPACT_ATOMS: atom_id res chain seq x y z
N MET A 1 70.38 -11.03 -24.38
CA MET A 1 69.75 -12.30 -24.82
C MET A 1 69.52 -13.13 -23.57
N SER A 2 68.35 -13.56 -23.12
CA SER A 2 66.96 -13.50 -23.57
C SER A 2 66.13 -13.46 -22.28
N ALA A 3 65.21 -12.51 -22.14
CA ALA A 3 64.28 -12.45 -21.01
C ALA A 3 63.19 -13.49 -21.25
N GLY A 4 63.20 -14.58 -20.47
CA GLY A 4 62.18 -15.63 -20.51
C GLY A 4 60.84 -15.08 -20.03
N THR A 5 59.91 -14.94 -20.96
CA THR A 5 58.54 -14.48 -20.79
C THR A 5 57.70 -15.50 -20.00
N TRP A 6 57.70 -15.39 -18.67
CA TRP A 6 56.71 -16.05 -17.81
C TRP A 6 55.54 -15.09 -17.56
N SER A 7 54.69 -14.91 -18.57
CA SER A 7 53.59 -13.96 -18.50
C SER A 7 52.32 -14.51 -19.17
N ASN A 8 51.89 -15.75 -18.89
CA ASN A 8 50.63 -16.23 -19.48
C ASN A 8 49.88 -17.37 -18.74
N GLU A 9 50.07 -17.60 -17.44
CA GLU A 9 49.20 -18.55 -16.68
C GLU A 9 48.20 -17.88 -15.72
N THR A 10 48.27 -16.56 -15.53
CA THR A 10 47.29 -15.82 -14.71
C THR A 10 46.04 -15.37 -15.47
N ALA A 11 45.91 -15.72 -16.75
CA ALA A 11 44.81 -15.27 -17.62
C ALA A 11 43.63 -16.25 -17.76
N ILE A 12 43.58 -17.36 -17.00
CA ILE A 12 42.47 -18.34 -17.08
C ILE A 12 41.29 -18.03 -16.12
N GLY A 13 41.38 -16.95 -15.33
CA GLY A 13 40.28 -16.54 -14.42
C GLY A 13 39.38 -15.40 -14.91
N ALA A 14 39.69 -14.80 -16.07
CA ALA A 14 39.04 -13.56 -16.51
C ALA A 14 38.03 -13.82 -17.64
N GLN A 15 36.95 -14.56 -17.36
CA GLN A 15 35.81 -14.63 -18.27
C GLN A 15 34.49 -14.34 -17.53
N SER A 16 33.99 -13.14 -17.82
CA SER A 16 32.65 -12.60 -17.67
C SER A 16 31.89 -12.94 -16.38
N ARG A 17 32.07 -12.11 -15.35
CA ARG A 17 30.94 -11.81 -14.45
C ARG A 17 29.88 -11.13 -15.31
N VAL A 18 28.95 -11.91 -15.85
CA VAL A 18 27.74 -11.38 -16.51
C VAL A 18 27.14 -10.42 -15.51
N LYS A 19 27.29 -9.12 -15.77
CA LYS A 19 26.65 -8.07 -14.99
C LYS A 19 25.18 -8.21 -15.34
N GLY A 20 24.48 -9.12 -14.64
CA GLY A 20 23.09 -9.41 -14.89
C GLY A 20 22.34 -8.10 -14.83
N GLU A 21 21.90 -7.61 -15.98
CA GLU A 21 21.02 -6.47 -16.05
C GLU A 21 19.77 -6.89 -15.29
N VAL A 22 19.60 -6.31 -14.10
CA VAL A 22 18.46 -6.63 -13.24
C VAL A 22 17.22 -6.28 -14.04
N SER A 23 16.43 -7.28 -14.44
CA SER A 23 15.31 -7.03 -15.33
C SER A 23 14.34 -6.06 -14.63
N PRO A 24 13.79 -5.07 -15.35
CA PRO A 24 12.84 -4.13 -14.75
C PRO A 24 11.63 -4.85 -14.14
N ALA A 25 11.26 -6.00 -14.70
CA ALA A 25 10.22 -6.89 -14.15
C ALA A 25 10.61 -7.46 -12.77
N TYR A 26 11.86 -7.87 -12.55
CA TYR A 26 12.33 -8.37 -11.26
C TYR A 26 12.37 -7.25 -10.21
N VAL A 27 12.77 -6.05 -10.60
CA VAL A 27 12.74 -4.87 -9.70
C VAL A 27 11.31 -4.52 -9.30
N LEU A 28 10.37 -4.56 -10.25
CA LEU A 28 8.95 -4.30 -9.99
C LEU A 28 8.35 -5.36 -9.06
N LEU A 29 8.57 -6.65 -9.33
CA LEU A 29 8.12 -7.74 -8.44
C LEU A 29 8.69 -7.61 -7.03
N ARG A 30 9.98 -7.28 -6.91
CA ARG A 30 10.63 -7.08 -5.62
C ARG A 30 10.07 -5.89 -4.86
N ALA A 31 9.71 -4.82 -5.57
CA ALA A 31 9.08 -3.65 -4.96
C ALA A 31 7.64 -3.93 -4.50
N MET A 32 6.85 -4.65 -5.32
CA MET A 32 5.47 -5.02 -5.00
C MET A 32 5.37 -6.00 -3.82
N GLY A 33 6.31 -6.95 -3.70
CA GLY A 33 6.39 -7.88 -2.56
C GLY A 33 6.95 -7.29 -1.27
N SER A 34 6.97 -5.96 -1.12
CA SER A 34 7.54 -5.31 0.06
C SER A 34 6.64 -5.46 1.28
N LEU A 35 7.15 -6.08 2.35
CA LEU A 35 6.43 -6.23 3.62
C LEU A 35 5.92 -4.90 4.19
N LYS A 36 6.64 -3.79 3.94
CA LYS A 36 6.23 -2.46 4.38
C LYS A 36 4.93 -2.00 3.70
N ILE A 37 4.75 -2.33 2.41
CA ILE A 37 3.53 -1.99 1.66
C ILE A 37 2.36 -2.78 2.24
N THR A 38 2.53 -4.10 2.39
CA THR A 38 1.49 -4.98 2.94
C THR A 38 1.06 -4.56 4.35
N VAL A 39 2.01 -4.26 5.25
CA VAL A 39 1.70 -3.79 6.61
C VAL A 39 0.98 -2.44 6.59
N THR A 40 1.39 -1.52 5.73
CA THR A 40 0.74 -0.20 5.60
C THR A 40 -0.69 -0.36 5.09
N MET A 41 -0.90 -1.17 4.05
CA MET A 41 -2.24 -1.43 3.50
C MET A 41 -3.14 -2.16 4.51
N PHE A 42 -2.60 -3.11 5.26
CA PHE A 42 -3.34 -3.78 6.32
C PHE A 42 -3.77 -2.80 7.42
N GLY A 43 -2.88 -1.90 7.84
CA GLY A 43 -3.21 -0.83 8.79
C GLY A 43 -4.29 0.12 8.25
N LEU A 44 -4.20 0.53 6.99
CA LEU A 44 -5.24 1.34 6.34
C LEU A 44 -6.57 0.58 6.24
N GLY A 45 -6.54 -0.74 6.01
CA GLY A 45 -7.71 -1.60 6.00
C GLY A 45 -8.41 -1.66 7.35
N ILE A 46 -7.65 -1.74 8.45
CA ILE A 46 -8.19 -1.68 9.81
C ILE A 46 -8.85 -0.31 10.08
N LEU A 47 -8.21 0.79 9.68
CA LEU A 47 -8.78 2.14 9.83
C LEU A 47 -10.06 2.30 9.00
N LEU A 48 -10.07 1.80 7.76
CA LEU A 48 -11.27 1.81 6.92
C LEU A 48 -12.40 0.99 7.54
N LEU A 49 -12.09 -0.18 8.12
CA LEU A 49 -13.05 -1.00 8.86
C LEU A 49 -13.63 -0.22 10.04
N PHE A 50 -12.77 0.42 10.82
CA PHE A 50 -13.17 1.25 11.96
C PHE A 50 -14.12 2.38 11.55
N PHE A 51 -13.76 3.19 10.55
CA PHE A 51 -14.64 4.25 10.05
C PHE A 51 -15.96 3.70 9.49
N GLY A 52 -15.92 2.55 8.81
CA GLY A 52 -17.12 1.87 8.33
C GLY A 52 -18.04 1.45 9.47
N THR A 53 -17.50 0.93 10.57
CA THR A 53 -18.31 0.55 11.74
C THR A 53 -18.94 1.75 12.44
N LEU A 54 -18.23 2.88 12.51
CA LEU A 54 -18.79 4.12 13.05
C LEU A 54 -19.89 4.69 12.14
N ALA A 55 -19.70 4.62 10.81
CA ALA A 55 -20.70 5.09 9.86
C ALA A 55 -22.00 4.27 9.89
N GLN A 56 -21.95 3.01 10.34
CA GLN A 56 -23.13 2.15 10.49
C GLN A 56 -24.10 2.63 11.59
N ASP A 57 -23.68 3.55 12.46
CA ASP A 57 -24.59 4.18 13.44
C ASP A 57 -25.69 5.01 12.76
N GLN A 58 -25.37 5.59 11.58
CA GLN A 58 -26.28 6.44 10.82
C GLN A 58 -26.70 5.85 9.46
N GLN A 59 -25.94 4.89 8.94
CA GLN A 59 -26.11 4.37 7.59
C GLN A 59 -26.36 2.87 7.58
N ASN A 60 -27.04 2.39 6.54
CA ASN A 60 -27.22 0.95 6.35
C ASN A 60 -25.91 0.29 5.88
N LEU A 61 -25.71 -0.98 6.23
CA LEU A 61 -24.56 -1.79 5.86
C LEU A 61 -24.29 -1.79 4.34
N ALA A 62 -25.33 -1.90 3.52
CA ALA A 62 -25.21 -1.90 2.06
C ALA A 62 -24.63 -0.57 1.53
N GLU A 63 -25.02 0.54 2.16
CA GLU A 63 -24.56 1.88 1.81
C GLU A 63 -23.09 2.07 2.22
N VAL A 64 -22.73 1.70 3.45
CA VAL A 64 -21.35 1.74 3.93
C VAL A 64 -20.43 0.89 3.06
N LYS A 65 -20.86 -0.30 2.65
CA LYS A 65 -20.09 -1.14 1.73
C LYS A 65 -19.81 -0.43 0.41
N ARG A 66 -20.81 0.25 -0.16
CA ARG A 66 -20.66 0.98 -1.42
C ARG A 66 -19.73 2.19 -1.29
N LEU A 67 -19.85 2.95 -0.20
CA LEU A 67 -19.15 4.23 -0.01
C LEU A 67 -17.70 4.07 0.48
N TYR A 68 -17.39 3.01 1.24
CA TYR A 68 -16.09 2.83 1.87
C TYR A 68 -15.31 1.66 1.28
N PHE A 69 -15.95 0.49 1.13
CA PHE A 69 -15.25 -0.75 0.76
C PHE A 69 -15.16 -1.01 -0.74
N ASN A 70 -16.21 -0.71 -1.50
CA ASN A 70 -16.19 -0.85 -2.96
C ASN A 70 -15.66 0.41 -3.67
N ALA A 71 -15.42 1.49 -2.94
CA ALA A 71 -14.91 2.74 -3.49
C ALA A 71 -13.39 2.66 -3.70
N TRP A 72 -12.89 3.32 -4.75
CA TRP A 72 -11.46 3.55 -4.96
C TRP A 72 -10.93 4.64 -4.00
N LEU A 73 -11.71 5.71 -3.83
CA LEU A 73 -11.47 6.76 -2.87
C LEU A 73 -12.69 6.89 -1.97
N ALA A 74 -12.53 6.58 -0.69
CA ALA A 74 -13.57 6.75 0.31
C ALA A 74 -13.54 8.20 0.84
N VAL A 75 -14.70 8.83 0.95
CA VAL A 75 -14.82 10.18 1.53
C VAL A 75 -15.41 10.04 2.92
N ILE A 76 -14.59 10.28 3.94
CA ILE A 76 -14.96 10.03 5.34
C ILE A 76 -15.43 11.35 5.98
N PRO A 77 -16.69 11.43 6.46
CA PRO A 77 -17.16 12.58 7.22
C PRO A 77 -16.49 12.62 8.60
N LEU A 78 -16.05 13.80 9.03
CA LEU A 78 -15.50 13.98 10.37
C LEU A 78 -16.54 13.76 11.47
N ASP A 79 -17.82 13.95 11.14
CA ASP A 79 -18.97 13.68 11.98
C ASP A 79 -19.02 12.23 12.48
N VAL A 80 -18.50 11.28 11.68
CA VAL A 80 -18.46 9.85 12.02
C VAL A 80 -17.56 9.57 13.23
N LEU A 81 -16.62 10.46 13.56
CA LEU A 81 -15.75 10.32 14.74
C LEU A 81 -16.44 10.73 16.04
N VAL A 82 -17.60 11.38 15.96
CA VAL A 82 -18.37 11.86 17.12
C VAL A 82 -19.65 11.02 17.23
N PRO A 83 -19.76 10.13 18.22
CA PRO A 83 -20.94 9.29 18.39
C PRO A 83 -22.20 10.13 18.67
N ILE A 84 -23.34 9.75 18.09
CA ILE A 84 -24.64 10.39 18.36
C ILE A 84 -25.00 10.33 19.85
N THR A 85 -24.54 9.29 20.54
CA THR A 85 -24.77 9.06 21.98
C THR A 85 -24.12 10.11 22.88
N ILE A 86 -23.05 10.78 22.41
CA ILE A 86 -22.34 11.82 23.16
C ILE A 86 -22.76 13.21 22.65
N TRP A 87 -23.16 13.32 21.38
CA TRP A 87 -23.58 14.58 20.76
C TRP A 87 -24.87 14.39 19.94
N PRO A 88 -26.02 14.93 20.39
CA PRO A 88 -27.21 15.01 19.55
C PRO A 88 -26.88 15.86 18.33
N HIS A 89 -27.03 15.31 17.12
CA HIS A 89 -26.62 15.90 15.84
C HIS A 89 -27.45 17.15 15.42
N ALA A 90 -27.87 17.99 16.37
CA ALA A 90 -28.48 19.28 16.11
C ALA A 90 -27.52 20.24 15.37
N ASN A 91 -26.21 20.01 15.47
CA ASN A 91 -25.18 20.69 14.68
C ASN A 91 -24.12 19.67 14.21
N PRO A 92 -24.21 19.15 12.97
CA PRO A 92 -23.24 18.20 12.44
C PRO A 92 -21.85 18.84 12.31
N VAL A 93 -20.79 18.08 12.59
CA VAL A 93 -19.42 18.57 12.45
C VAL A 93 -19.11 18.74 10.96
N PRO A 94 -18.84 19.97 10.47
CA PRO A 94 -18.58 20.19 9.07
C PRO A 94 -17.17 19.71 8.71
N GLY A 95 -17.08 18.76 7.79
CA GLY A 95 -15.82 18.36 7.19
C GLY A 95 -15.81 16.93 6.68
N LYS A 96 -15.07 16.71 5.59
CA LYS A 96 -14.85 15.39 5.00
C LYS A 96 -13.39 15.32 4.56
N PHE A 97 -12.76 14.16 4.71
CA PHE A 97 -11.40 13.94 4.19
C PHE A 97 -11.35 12.71 3.27
N PRO A 98 -10.51 12.75 2.23
CA PRO A 98 -10.31 11.61 1.34
C PRO A 98 -9.42 10.56 2.00
N PHE A 99 -9.81 9.29 1.86
CA PHE A 99 -9.07 8.13 2.37
C PHE A 99 -9.05 7.03 1.30
N PRO A 100 -7.97 6.23 1.16
CA PRO A 100 -7.94 5.12 0.22
C PRO A 100 -9.08 4.13 0.54
N GLY A 101 -9.96 3.92 -0.45
CA GLY A 101 -11.10 3.03 -0.27
C GLY A 101 -10.70 1.55 -0.39
N GLY A 102 -11.63 0.66 -0.04
CA GLY A 102 -11.36 -0.77 0.04
C GLY A 102 -10.97 -1.40 -1.30
N ALA A 103 -11.42 -0.86 -2.44
CA ALA A 103 -10.99 -1.31 -3.76
C ALA A 103 -9.52 -1.00 -4.01
N THR A 104 -9.03 0.15 -3.54
CA THR A 104 -7.62 0.55 -3.68
C THR A 104 -6.74 -0.27 -2.75
N ILE A 105 -7.13 -0.42 -1.49
CA ILE A 105 -6.39 -1.19 -0.50
C ILE A 105 -6.32 -2.66 -0.93
N GLY A 106 -7.45 -3.24 -1.34
CA GLY A 106 -7.54 -4.63 -1.79
C GLY A 106 -6.83 -4.92 -3.11
N LEU A 107 -6.65 -3.93 -3.99
CA LEU A 107 -5.86 -4.10 -5.21
C LEU A 107 -4.34 -4.12 -4.93
N ILE A 108 -3.90 -3.37 -3.91
CA ILE A 108 -2.47 -3.21 -3.58
C ILE A 108 -1.98 -4.32 -2.65
N MET A 109 -2.82 -4.83 -1.75
CA MET A 109 -2.51 -5.97 -0.87
C MET A 109 -2.34 -7.27 -1.66
#